data_AF-A0A084J9U3-F1
#
_entry.id   AF-A0A084J9U3-F1
#
_cell.length_a   1.000
_cell.length_b   1.000
_cell.length_c   1.000
_cell.angle_alpha   90.00
_cell.angle_beta   90.00
_cell.angle_gamma   90.00
#
_symmetry.space_group_name_H-M   'P 1'
#
loop_
_entity.id
_entity.type
_entity.pdbx_description
1 polymer ?
#
loop_
_entity_poly.entity_id
_entity_poly.type
_entity_poly.pdbx_seq_one_letter_code
_entity_poly.pdbx_strand_id
1 'polypeptide(L)'
;MKKRKKHLYEYLWILSSLYLILGLFNILFAWLGLICFIVPLLISIVKGNKGYCNKYCGRGQLLDLLGNKLKLSRNKPMPKFLKSKYFRYGFLIFFLTMFINMVFNTYLVFQGTNTLKEVLTILWTFKLPWNFTDLSYVSPWIAQFSFGFYSLMLTSTLLGIVTMALYKPRSWCVYCPMGTMTQGICIIKDMKK
;
A
#
# COMPACT_ATOMS: atom_id res chain seq x y z
N MET A 1 19.41 29.46 -15.46
CA MET A 1 18.90 28.17 -14.92
C MET A 1 17.38 28.27 -14.72
N LYS A 2 16.57 27.63 -15.57
CA LYS A 2 15.10 27.66 -15.48
C LYS A 2 14.67 26.86 -14.24
N LYS A 3 14.24 27.52 -13.16
CA LYS A 3 13.60 26.85 -12.00
C LYS A 3 12.41 26.05 -12.53
N ARG A 4 12.55 24.73 -12.71
CA ARG A 4 11.40 23.86 -13.02
C ARG A 4 10.41 24.05 -11.87
N LYS A 5 9.20 24.53 -12.19
CA LYS A 5 8.10 24.59 -11.23
C LYS A 5 7.92 23.17 -10.68
N LYS A 6 8.21 22.95 -9.40
CA LYS A 6 7.96 21.66 -8.74
C LYS A 6 6.48 21.39 -8.86
N HIS A 7 6.11 20.34 -9.59
CA HIS A 7 4.71 20.04 -9.84
C HIS A 7 4.09 19.56 -8.51
N LEU A 8 2.85 19.96 -8.22
CA LEU A 8 2.15 19.59 -6.96
C LEU A 8 2.19 18.07 -6.67
N TYR A 9 2.23 17.26 -7.73
CA TYR A 9 2.34 15.82 -7.67
C TYR A 9 3.66 15.29 -7.10
N GLU A 10 4.75 16.08 -7.09
CA GLU A 10 6.05 15.71 -6.49
C GLU A 10 6.00 15.67 -4.94
N TYR A 11 4.91 16.12 -4.33
CA TYR A 11 4.71 16.11 -2.88
C TYR A 11 3.72 15.03 -2.40
N LEU A 12 3.22 14.17 -3.29
CA LEU A 12 2.31 13.06 -2.92
C LEU A 12 2.98 12.03 -1.99
N TRP A 13 4.31 11.95 -1.99
CA TRP A 13 5.05 11.16 -1.00
C TRP A 13 4.90 11.71 0.42
N ILE A 14 4.80 13.03 0.61
CA ILE A 14 4.61 13.64 1.93
C ILE A 14 3.24 13.23 2.47
N LEU A 15 2.20 13.34 1.65
CA LEU A 15 0.86 12.86 2.02
C LEU A 15 0.90 11.38 2.40
N SER A 16 1.65 10.56 1.64
CA SER A 16 1.75 9.13 1.93
C SER A 16 2.50 8.78 3.21
N SER A 17 3.59 9.49 3.51
CA SER A 17 4.31 9.33 4.77
C SER A 17 3.48 9.85 5.94
N LEU A 18 2.78 10.97 5.74
CA LEU A 18 2.04 11.65 6.79
C LEU A 18 0.89 10.78 7.29
N TYR A 19 0.06 10.19 6.41
CA TYR A 19 -1.02 9.31 6.88
C TYR A 19 -0.49 8.04 7.56
N LEU A 20 0.66 7.50 7.13
CA LEU A 20 1.26 6.33 7.78
C LEU A 20 1.73 6.66 9.20
N ILE A 21 2.35 7.82 9.39
CA ILE A 21 2.80 8.31 10.70
C ILE A 21 1.59 8.63 11.58
N LEU A 22 0.59 9.35 11.05
CA LEU A 22 -0.66 9.65 11.76
C LEU A 22 -1.41 8.38 12.18
N GLY A 23 -1.40 7.34 11.34
CA GLY A 23 -2.02 6.05 11.64
C GLY A 23 -1.38 5.29 12.82
N LEU A 24 -0.12 5.61 13.17
CA LEU A 24 0.50 5.09 14.39
C LEU A 24 -0.04 5.75 15.66
N PHE A 25 -0.40 7.04 15.59
CA PHE A 25 -0.95 7.78 16.74
C PHE A 25 -2.45 7.59 16.87
N ASN A 26 -3.18 7.53 15.76
CA ASN A 26 -4.61 7.29 15.73
C ASN A 26 -4.97 6.43 14.51
N ILE A 27 -5.45 5.21 14.81
CA ILE A 27 -5.71 4.20 13.79
C ILE A 27 -6.77 4.64 12.77
N LEU A 28 -7.70 5.53 13.14
CA LEU A 28 -8.78 6.00 12.26
C LEU A 28 -8.27 6.68 11.00
N PHE A 29 -7.06 7.26 11.04
CA PHE A 29 -6.45 7.86 9.85
C PHE A 29 -6.12 6.84 8.75
N ALA A 30 -6.17 5.53 9.04
CA ALA A 30 -6.07 4.48 8.03
C ALA A 30 -7.12 4.64 6.91
N TRP A 31 -8.29 5.20 7.20
CA TRP A 31 -9.33 5.50 6.20
C TRP A 31 -8.87 6.47 5.11
N LEU A 32 -8.00 7.43 5.43
CA LEU A 32 -7.42 8.32 4.42
C LEU A 32 -6.53 7.56 3.43
N GLY A 33 -5.86 6.50 3.88
CA GLY A 33 -5.05 5.62 3.04
C GLY A 33 -5.85 4.89 1.96
N LEU A 34 -7.15 4.69 2.17
CA LEU A 34 -8.06 4.03 1.23
C LEU A 34 -8.19 4.84 -0.07
N ILE A 35 -8.12 6.17 0.01
CA ILE A 35 -8.09 7.06 -1.15
C ILE A 35 -6.90 6.71 -2.07
N CYS A 36 -5.73 6.42 -1.49
CA CYS A 36 -4.54 6.04 -2.26
C CYS A 36 -4.67 4.68 -2.97
N PHE A 37 -5.58 3.82 -2.51
CA PHE A 37 -5.87 2.52 -3.13
C PHE A 37 -6.94 2.64 -4.22
N ILE A 38 -7.99 3.42 -3.98
CA ILE A 38 -9.11 3.61 -4.92
C ILE A 38 -8.70 4.42 -6.14
N VAL A 39 -7.98 5.54 -5.96
CA VAL A 39 -7.62 6.46 -7.05
C VAL A 39 -6.88 5.77 -8.21
N PRO A 40 -5.83 4.95 -8.00
CA PRO A 40 -5.18 4.22 -9.09
C PRO A 40 -6.14 3.28 -9.84
N LEU A 41 -7.04 2.60 -9.13
CA LEU A 41 -8.00 1.67 -9.74
C LEU A 41 -9.01 2.42 -10.60
N LEU A 42 -9.59 3.51 -10.10
CA LEU A 42 -10.51 4.36 -10.88
C LEU A 42 -9.84 4.93 -12.13
N ILE A 43 -8.61 5.44 -12.01
CA ILE A 43 -7.87 5.96 -13.17
C ILE A 43 -7.59 4.85 -14.19
N SER A 44 -7.24 3.64 -13.73
CA SER A 44 -7.02 2.49 -14.61
C SER A 44 -8.30 2.07 -15.34
N ILE A 45 -9.44 2.09 -14.67
CA ILE A 45 -10.75 1.75 -15.27
C ILE A 45 -11.18 2.82 -16.27
N VAL A 46 -11.11 4.11 -15.92
CA VAL A 46 -11.58 5.22 -16.77
C VAL A 46 -10.61 5.51 -17.92
N LYS A 47 -9.32 5.71 -17.63
CA LYS A 47 -8.32 6.12 -18.64
C LYS A 47 -7.59 4.96 -19.31
N GLY A 48 -7.69 3.74 -18.77
CA GLY A 48 -7.00 2.58 -19.34
C GLY A 48 -5.47 2.65 -19.25
N ASN A 49 -4.91 3.53 -18.41
CA ASN A 49 -3.47 3.75 -18.37
C ASN A 49 -2.87 3.55 -16.96
N LYS A 50 -1.58 3.20 -16.92
CA LYS A 50 -0.79 3.09 -15.69
C LYS A 50 -0.20 4.44 -15.23
N GLY A 51 -0.80 5.55 -15.64
CA GLY A 51 -0.27 6.88 -15.37
C GLY A 51 -0.08 7.15 -13.87
N TYR A 52 -1.01 6.65 -13.04
CA TYR A 52 -0.92 6.77 -11.59
C TYR A 52 0.28 6.03 -10.99
N CYS A 53 0.39 4.73 -11.25
CA CYS A 53 1.48 3.91 -10.69
C CYS A 53 2.87 4.39 -11.15
N ASN A 54 2.98 4.93 -12.37
CA ASN A 54 4.26 5.39 -12.92
C ASN A 54 4.69 6.78 -12.44
N LYS A 55 3.76 7.74 -12.32
CA LYS A 55 4.07 9.16 -12.06
C LYS A 55 3.54 9.69 -10.72
N TYR A 56 2.36 9.24 -10.30
CA TYR A 56 1.61 9.84 -9.18
C TYR A 56 1.61 9.01 -7.90
N CYS A 57 2.13 7.78 -7.92
CA CYS A 57 2.16 6.94 -6.73
C CYS A 57 3.07 7.56 -5.64
N GLY A 58 2.47 8.10 -4.58
CA GLY A 58 3.18 8.74 -3.48
C GLY A 58 4.21 7.82 -2.81
N ARG A 59 3.87 6.53 -2.62
CA ARG A 59 4.82 5.53 -2.10
C ARG A 59 5.98 5.27 -3.07
N GLY A 60 5.70 5.20 -4.37
CA GLY A 60 6.75 5.04 -5.38
C GLY A 60 7.72 6.22 -5.39
N GLN A 61 7.20 7.45 -5.22
CA GLN A 61 8.00 8.66 -5.07
C GLN A 61 8.80 8.66 -3.76
N LEU A 62 8.22 8.18 -2.66
CA LEU A 62 8.91 8.03 -1.37
C LEU A 62 10.13 7.12 -1.51
N LEU A 63 9.95 5.91 -2.06
CA LEU A 63 11.05 4.96 -2.25
C LEU A 63 12.12 5.48 -3.21
N ASP A 64 11.72 6.21 -4.25
CA ASP A 64 12.63 6.86 -5.20
C ASP A 64 13.43 7.99 -4.56
N LEU A 65 12.80 8.79 -3.68
CA LEU A 65 13.45 9.84 -2.92
C LEU A 65 14.45 9.25 -1.92
N LEU A 66 14.04 8.27 -1.12
CA LEU A 66 14.90 7.58 -0.16
C LEU A 66 16.06 6.88 -0.86
N GLY A 67 15.80 6.18 -1.96
CA GLY A 67 16.82 5.43 -2.68
C GLY A 67 17.79 6.29 -3.46
N ASN A 68 17.34 7.34 -4.17
CA ASN A 68 18.21 8.17 -5.00
C ASN A 68 18.82 9.35 -4.25
N LYS A 69 18.05 10.09 -3.43
CA LYS A 69 18.57 11.28 -2.75
C LYS A 69 19.36 10.94 -1.49
N LEU A 70 18.85 10.03 -0.67
CA LEU A 70 19.52 9.59 0.55
C LEU A 70 20.50 8.43 0.32
N LYS A 71 20.60 7.93 -0.93
CA LYS A 71 21.50 6.83 -1.34
C LYS A 71 21.40 5.58 -0.44
N LEU A 72 20.23 5.35 0.16
CA LEU A 72 19.97 4.19 1.04
C LEU A 72 19.81 2.87 0.26
N SER A 73 19.84 2.93 -1.07
CA SER A 73 19.62 1.80 -1.96
C SER A 73 20.95 1.30 -2.55
N ARG A 74 21.17 -0.03 -2.51
CA ARG A 74 22.33 -0.68 -3.14
C ARG A 74 22.32 -0.61 -4.67
N ASN A 75 21.24 -0.14 -5.28
CA ASN A 75 21.02 0.03 -6.73
C ASN A 75 21.36 -1.21 -7.58
N LYS A 76 21.32 -2.40 -6.96
CA LYS A 76 21.57 -3.67 -7.66
C LYS A 76 20.34 -4.06 -8.49
N PRO A 77 20.54 -4.69 -9.66
CA PRO A 77 19.42 -5.18 -10.44
C PRO A 77 18.66 -6.24 -9.66
N MET A 78 17.33 -6.11 -9.66
CA MET A 78 16.43 -7.07 -9.02
C MET A 78 16.50 -8.43 -9.74
N PRO A 79 16.52 -9.55 -8.98
CA PRO A 79 16.66 -10.90 -9.51
C PRO A 79 15.50 -11.27 -10.45
N LYS A 80 15.77 -12.17 -11.40
CA LYS A 80 14.79 -12.60 -12.39
C LYS A 80 13.54 -13.23 -11.75
N PHE A 81 13.72 -13.93 -10.62
CA PHE A 81 12.63 -14.56 -9.87
C PHE A 81 11.54 -13.57 -9.46
N LEU A 82 11.90 -12.47 -8.79
CA LEU A 82 10.93 -11.46 -8.33
C LEU A 82 10.27 -10.70 -9.50
N LYS A 83 10.88 -10.72 -10.69
CA LYS A 83 10.32 -10.09 -11.90
C LYS A 83 9.37 -11.01 -12.66
N SER A 84 9.40 -12.31 -12.39
CA SER A 84 8.63 -13.33 -13.12
C SER A 84 7.12 -13.11 -13.00
N LYS A 85 6.36 -13.52 -14.02
CA LYS A 85 4.89 -13.42 -14.01
C LYS A 85 4.30 -14.25 -12.86
N TYR A 86 4.84 -15.45 -12.63
CA TYR A 86 4.43 -16.34 -11.54
C TYR A 86 4.55 -15.66 -10.17
N PHE A 87 5.69 -15.04 -9.87
CA PHE A 87 5.87 -14.34 -8.59
C PHE A 87 4.90 -13.16 -8.44
N ARG A 88 4.70 -12.36 -9.49
CA ARG A 88 3.77 -11.21 -9.42
C ARG A 88 2.33 -11.63 -9.16
N TYR A 89 1.84 -12.65 -9.85
CA TYR A 89 0.48 -13.14 -9.64
C TYR A 89 0.34 -13.92 -8.33
N GLY A 90 1.34 -14.73 -7.95
CA GLY A 90 1.35 -15.38 -6.64
C GLY A 90 1.32 -14.38 -5.50
N PHE A 91 2.13 -13.32 -5.59
CA PHE A 91 2.13 -12.24 -4.59
C PHE A 91 0.82 -11.45 -4.58
N LEU A 92 0.20 -11.23 -5.75
CA LEU A 92 -1.13 -10.61 -5.83
C LEU A 92 -2.20 -11.46 -5.14
N ILE A 93 -2.22 -12.77 -5.40
CA ILE A 93 -3.18 -13.70 -4.77
C ILE A 93 -2.97 -13.70 -3.26
N PHE A 94 -1.72 -13.84 -2.80
CA PHE A 94 -1.39 -13.77 -1.38
C PHE A 94 -1.91 -12.48 -0.73
N PHE A 95 -1.64 -11.33 -1.34
CA PHE A 95 -2.09 -10.03 -0.82
C PHE A 95 -3.62 -9.89 -0.85
N LEU A 96 -4.28 -10.41 -1.88
CA LEU A 96 -5.74 -10.39 -2.00
C LEU A 96 -6.40 -11.29 -0.95
N THR A 97 -5.84 -12.47 -0.69
CA THR A 97 -6.29 -13.35 0.40
C THR A 97 -6.17 -12.66 1.75
N MET A 98 -5.08 -11.92 2.00
CA MET A 98 -4.93 -11.13 3.24
C MET A 98 -6.00 -10.04 3.33
N PHE A 99 -6.26 -9.33 2.23
CA PHE A 99 -7.30 -8.29 2.18
C PHE A 99 -8.71 -8.86 2.40
N ILE A 100 -9.04 -9.99 1.78
CA ILE A 100 -10.35 -10.66 1.96
C ILE A 100 -10.52 -11.11 3.41
N ASN A 101 -9.50 -11.73 4.01
CA ASN A 101 -9.55 -12.12 5.42
C ASN A 101 -9.79 -10.92 6.34
N MET A 102 -9.14 -9.78 6.05
CA MET A 102 -9.32 -8.55 6.81
C MET A 102 -10.77 -8.03 6.73
N VAL A 103 -11.35 -7.99 5.53
CA VAL A 103 -12.75 -7.59 5.31
C VAL A 103 -13.70 -8.58 6.00
N PHE A 104 -13.45 -9.89 5.91
CA PHE A 104 -14.26 -10.91 6.55
C PHE A 104 -14.26 -10.78 8.07
N ASN A 105 -13.09 -10.56 8.70
CA ASN A 105 -13.01 -10.30 10.15
C ASN A 105 -13.76 -9.03 10.55
N THR A 106 -13.67 -7.97 9.73
CA THR A 106 -14.43 -6.72 9.96
C THR A 106 -15.94 -6.98 9.91
N TYR A 107 -16.38 -7.80 8.95
CA TYR A 107 -17.78 -8.19 8.82
C TYR A 107 -18.28 -9.05 9.98
N LEU A 108 -17.46 -9.96 10.50
CA LEU A 108 -17.81 -10.75 11.70
C LEU A 108 -17.94 -9.87 12.96
N VAL A 109 -17.07 -8.87 13.12
CA VAL A 109 -17.19 -7.89 14.21
C VAL A 109 -18.44 -7.03 14.04
N PHE A 110 -18.82 -6.67 12.82
CA PHE A 110 -20.08 -5.99 12.54
C PHE A 110 -21.30 -6.83 12.91
N GLN A 111 -21.26 -8.15 12.68
CA GLN A 111 -22.31 -9.09 13.08
C GLN A 111 -22.30 -9.45 14.58
N GLY A 112 -21.38 -8.88 15.38
CA GLY A 112 -21.30 -9.13 16.82
C GLY A 112 -20.84 -10.54 17.21
N THR A 113 -20.34 -11.34 16.27
CA THR A 113 -19.93 -12.74 16.50
C THR A 113 -18.49 -12.89 16.98
N ASN A 114 -17.66 -11.86 16.86
CA ASN A 114 -16.27 -11.84 17.35
C ASN A 114 -16.01 -10.60 18.21
N THR A 115 -15.23 -10.77 19.28
CA THR A 115 -14.68 -9.66 20.05
C THR A 115 -13.62 -8.91 19.25
N LEU A 116 -13.49 -7.61 19.51
CA LEU A 116 -12.49 -6.72 18.90
C LEU A 116 -11.09 -7.33 19.07
N LYS A 117 -10.39 -7.57 17.96
CA LYS A 117 -8.97 -7.92 17.99
C LYS A 117 -8.18 -6.64 17.78
N GLU A 118 -7.88 -5.94 18.87
CA GLU A 118 -7.07 -4.71 18.91
C GLU A 118 -5.57 -4.94 18.58
N VAL A 119 -5.22 -6.13 18.10
CA VAL A 119 -3.83 -6.50 17.85
C VAL A 119 -3.51 -6.31 16.37
N LEU A 120 -2.67 -5.31 16.09
CA LEU A 120 -2.02 -5.16 14.80
C LEU A 120 -1.06 -6.33 14.54
N THR A 121 -1.44 -7.25 13.66
CA THR A 121 -0.57 -8.35 13.22
C THR A 121 0.14 -7.95 11.92
N ILE A 122 1.44 -7.62 11.98
CA ILE A 122 2.29 -7.47 10.80
C ILE A 122 2.52 -8.86 10.21
N LEU A 123 2.15 -9.06 8.93
CA LEU A 123 2.34 -10.33 8.21
C LEU A 123 1.87 -11.56 9.02
N TRP A 124 0.77 -11.42 9.76
CA TRP A 124 0.19 -12.47 10.61
C TRP A 124 1.01 -12.95 11.82
N THR A 125 2.32 -12.69 11.91
CA THR A 125 3.17 -13.23 12.99
C THR A 125 3.58 -12.21 14.05
N PHE A 126 3.77 -10.96 13.67
CA PHE A 126 4.31 -9.96 14.61
C PHE A 126 3.20 -9.07 15.15
N LYS A 127 2.82 -9.30 16.40
CA LYS A 127 1.92 -8.44 17.16
C LYS A 127 2.68 -7.16 17.51
N LEU A 128 2.28 -6.02 16.96
CA LEU A 128 2.78 -4.71 17.39
C LEU A 128 2.23 -4.41 18.79
N PRO A 129 3.08 -4.27 19.82
CA PRO A 129 2.64 -3.96 21.18
C PRO A 129 2.47 -2.45 21.33
N TRP A 130 1.67 -1.84 20.46
CA TRP A 130 1.35 -0.41 20.53
C TRP A 130 -0.04 -0.25 21.12
N ASN A 131 -0.14 0.40 22.29
CA ASN A 131 -1.42 0.79 22.86
C ASN A 131 -1.98 1.99 22.08
N PHE A 132 -3.11 1.79 21.42
CA PHE A 132 -3.84 2.86 20.76
C PHE A 132 -4.66 3.63 21.80
N THR A 133 -4.92 4.91 21.54
CA THR A 133 -5.85 5.71 22.36
C THR A 133 -7.21 5.03 22.44
N ASP A 134 -7.88 5.12 23.59
CA ASP A 134 -9.21 4.54 23.81
C ASP A 134 -10.19 4.91 22.69
N LEU A 135 -10.62 3.89 21.94
CA LEU A 135 -11.54 4.02 20.80
C LEU A 135 -13.01 3.86 21.22
N SER A 136 -13.33 4.06 22.51
CA SER A 136 -14.66 3.84 23.11
C SER A 136 -15.79 4.65 22.47
N TYR A 137 -15.46 5.72 21.74
CA TYR A 137 -16.42 6.59 21.04
C TYR A 137 -16.74 6.14 19.60
N VAL A 138 -16.06 5.11 19.08
CA VAL A 138 -16.16 4.70 17.67
C VAL A 138 -16.69 3.27 17.57
N SER A 139 -17.50 3.02 16.53
CA SER A 139 -18.08 1.69 16.31
C SER A 139 -16.99 0.61 16.17
N PRO A 140 -17.14 -0.56 16.83
CA PRO A 140 -16.16 -1.64 16.82
C PRO A 140 -15.68 -2.07 15.44
N TRP A 141 -16.57 -2.08 14.44
CA TRP A 141 -16.21 -2.49 13.08
C TRP A 141 -15.28 -1.48 12.40
N ILE A 142 -15.42 -0.19 12.68
CA ILE A 142 -14.58 0.87 12.10
C ILE A 142 -13.16 0.72 12.63
N ALA A 143 -13.01 0.50 13.94
CA ALA A 143 -11.72 0.25 14.55
C ALA A 143 -11.07 -1.03 13.98
N GLN A 144 -11.83 -2.12 13.88
CA GLN A 144 -11.33 -3.39 13.32
C GLN A 144 -10.85 -3.23 11.85
N PHE A 145 -11.61 -2.49 11.03
CA PHE A 145 -11.22 -2.19 9.66
C PHE A 145 -9.93 -1.36 9.63
N SER A 146 -9.86 -0.31 10.44
CA SER A 146 -8.69 0.56 10.52
C SER A 146 -7.43 -0.21 10.92
N PHE A 147 -7.51 -1.09 11.92
CA PHE A 147 -6.39 -1.96 12.32
C PHE A 147 -5.93 -2.86 11.19
N GLY A 148 -6.87 -3.58 10.56
CA GLY A 148 -6.57 -4.48 9.47
C GLY A 148 -5.93 -3.75 8.27
N PHE A 149 -6.52 -2.63 7.86
CA PHE A 149 -6.05 -1.88 6.71
C PHE A 149 -4.68 -1.25 6.97
N TYR A 150 -4.51 -0.65 8.15
CA TYR A 150 -3.24 -0.06 8.56
C TYR A 150 -2.11 -1.10 8.56
N SER A 151 -2.37 -2.31 9.09
CA SER A 151 -1.39 -3.39 9.05
C SER A 151 -0.98 -3.77 7.61
N LEU A 152 -1.95 -3.89 6.69
CA LEU A 152 -1.66 -4.17 5.29
C LEU A 152 -0.84 -3.05 4.63
N MET A 153 -1.12 -1.79 4.95
CA MET A 153 -0.34 -0.65 4.44
C MET A 153 1.08 -0.65 5.00
N LEU A 154 1.23 -0.86 6.31
CA LEU A 154 2.51 -0.87 7.01
C LEU A 154 3.40 -2.02 6.53
N THR A 155 2.87 -3.24 6.45
CA THR A 155 3.57 -4.41 5.91
C THR A 155 4.06 -4.17 4.49
N SER A 156 3.21 -3.63 3.61
CA SER A 156 3.60 -3.32 2.23
C SER A 156 4.68 -2.24 2.14
N THR A 157 4.67 -1.28 3.07
CA THR A 157 5.67 -0.20 3.12
C THR A 157 7.00 -0.72 3.64
N LEU A 158 6.97 -1.56 4.68
CA LEU A 158 8.16 -2.22 5.23
C LEU A 158 8.83 -3.09 4.17
N LEU A 159 8.08 -3.94 3.48
CA LEU A 159 8.60 -4.73 2.36
C LEU A 159 9.15 -3.84 1.23
N GLY A 160 8.49 -2.70 0.98
CA GLY A 160 8.96 -1.70 0.03
C GLY A 160 10.33 -1.10 0.41
N ILE A 161 10.52 -0.75 1.68
CA ILE A 161 11.79 -0.22 2.20
C ILE A 161 12.89 -1.29 2.15
N VAL A 162 12.60 -2.52 2.60
CA VAL A 162 13.56 -3.64 2.55
C VAL A 162 14.01 -3.91 1.13
N THR A 163 13.09 -3.98 0.17
CA THR A 163 13.45 -4.25 -1.23
C THR A 163 14.12 -3.07 -1.92
N MET A 164 13.81 -1.84 -1.52
CA MET A 164 14.53 -0.65 -1.95
C MET A 164 15.99 -0.66 -1.44
N ALA A 165 16.22 -1.01 -0.18
CA ALA A 165 17.57 -1.09 0.40
C ALA A 165 18.43 -2.14 -0.31
N LEU A 166 17.84 -3.30 -0.64
CA LEU A 166 18.54 -4.41 -1.29
C LEU A 166 18.77 -4.22 -2.80
N TYR A 167 17.81 -3.62 -3.51
CA TYR A 167 17.80 -3.56 -4.98
C TYR A 167 17.76 -2.12 -5.48
N LYS A 168 16.98 -1.81 -6.53
CA LYS A 168 16.80 -0.46 -7.06
C LYS A 168 15.70 0.27 -6.28
N PRO A 169 15.71 1.61 -6.25
CA PRO A 169 14.74 2.42 -5.51
C PRO A 169 13.28 2.06 -5.77
N ARG A 170 12.92 1.74 -7.01
CA ARG A 170 11.55 1.36 -7.41
C ARG A 170 11.33 -0.14 -7.59
N SER A 171 12.16 -1.00 -6.98
CA SER A 171 12.03 -2.45 -7.11
C SER A 171 10.69 -2.99 -6.60
N TRP A 172 10.16 -2.44 -5.50
CA TRP A 172 8.84 -2.78 -4.98
C TRP A 172 7.71 -2.56 -6.00
N CYS A 173 7.79 -1.47 -6.78
CA CYS A 173 6.77 -1.11 -7.76
C CYS A 173 6.63 -2.16 -8.89
N VAL A 174 7.63 -3.02 -9.10
CA VAL A 174 7.63 -4.04 -10.16
C VAL A 174 6.66 -5.19 -9.88
N TYR A 175 6.54 -5.60 -8.61
CA TYR A 175 5.68 -6.70 -8.18
C TYR A 175 4.60 -6.26 -7.19
N CYS A 176 4.44 -4.95 -7.00
CA CYS A 176 3.37 -4.36 -6.22
C CYS A 176 2.00 -4.92 -6.68
N PRO A 177 1.13 -5.37 -5.75
CA PRO A 177 -0.16 -5.95 -6.09
C PRO A 177 -1.03 -4.93 -6.84
N MET A 178 -1.03 -3.67 -6.44
CA MET A 178 -1.75 -2.61 -7.15
C MET A 178 -1.25 -2.36 -8.57
N GLY A 179 0.06 -2.46 -8.79
CA GLY A 179 0.64 -2.34 -10.13
C GLY A 179 0.20 -3.50 -11.03
N THR A 180 0.18 -4.71 -10.49
CA THR A 180 -0.25 -5.93 -11.18
C THR A 180 -1.76 -5.91 -11.47
N MET A 181 -2.57 -5.45 -10.52
CA MET A 181 -4.02 -5.33 -10.66
C MET A 181 -4.41 -4.27 -11.71
N THR A 182 -3.85 -3.07 -11.64
CA THR A 182 -4.06 -2.02 -12.66
C THR A 182 -3.56 -2.46 -14.03
N GLN A 183 -2.46 -3.23 -14.10
CA GLN A 183 -2.03 -3.86 -15.34
C GLN A 183 -3.05 -4.85 -15.91
N GLY A 184 -3.65 -5.70 -15.07
CA GLY A 184 -4.69 -6.62 -15.50
C GLY A 184 -5.90 -5.88 -16.08
N ILE A 185 -6.35 -4.82 -15.39
CA ILE A 185 -7.48 -3.99 -15.85
C ILE A 185 -7.18 -3.34 -17.21
N CYS A 186 -5.98 -2.78 -17.40
CA CYS A 186 -5.57 -2.21 -18.68
C CYS A 186 -5.59 -3.24 -19.81
N ILE A 187 -5.04 -4.45 -19.58
CA ILE A 187 -5.00 -5.51 -20.61
C ILE A 187 -6.42 -5.92 -21.01
N ILE A 188 -7.31 -6.14 -20.03
CA ILE A 188 -8.71 -6.50 -20.29
C ILE A 188 -9.42 -5.39 -21.07
N LYS A 189 -9.12 -4.12 -20.78
CA LYS A 189 -9.71 -2.98 -21.47
C LYS A 189 -9.20 -2.86 -22.91
N ASP A 190 -7.90 -3.08 -23.13
CA ASP A 190 -7.29 -3.08 -24.47
C ASP A 190 -7.84 -4.24 -25.32
N MET A 191 -8.15 -5.39 -24.73
CA MET A 191 -8.81 -6.51 -25.43
C MET A 191 -10.27 -6.25 -25.81
N LYS A 192 -10.94 -5.30 -25.14
CA LYS A 192 -12.34 -4.93 -25.41
C LYS A 192 -12.47 -3.79 -26.43
N LYS A 193 -11.36 -3.16 -26.81
CA LYS A 193 -11.33 -2.04 -27.75
C LYS A 193 -11.00 -2.56 -29.16
#